data_AF-X0VAX6-F1
#
_entry.id   AF-X0VAX6-F1
#
_cell.length_a   1.000
_cell.length_b   1.000
_cell.length_c   1.000
_cell.angle_alpha   90.00
_cell.angle_beta   90.00
_cell.angle_gamma   90.00
#
_symmetry.space_group_name_H-M   'P 1'
#
loop_
_entity.id
_entity.type
_entity.pdbx_description
1 polymer ?
#
loop_
_entity_poly.entity_id
_entity_poly.type
_entity_poly.pdbx_seq_one_letter_code
_entity_poly.pdbx_strand_id
1 'polypeptide(L)'
;MNSPRTEGSPDGLDLTALDCHLRATGVPRDGELRAELITGGRSNLTYLVSDDTSKWVLRRPPLHGLTPSAHDMVREYTVVAALADTSVPVARAVTVGSDDSVLGAPFQMVEYIPGRVVRSRRDLEALAGRDAGGDVDVDVIAGCVESLIRVLADLHTVEPDAVGLDDFGKPSGYLERQVR
;
A
#
# COMPACT_ATOMS: atom_id res chain seq x y z
N MET A 1 20.79 -11.90 18.32
CA MET A 1 20.31 -11.45 19.65
C MET A 1 18.86 -11.08 19.47
N ASN A 2 17.93 -11.81 20.09
CA ASN A 2 16.50 -11.49 20.03
C ASN A 2 16.23 -10.36 21.04
N SER A 3 15.81 -9.20 20.56
CA SER A 3 15.17 -8.19 21.40
C SER A 3 13.91 -8.79 22.06
N PRO A 4 13.60 -8.41 23.31
CA PRO A 4 12.41 -8.91 23.99
C PRO A 4 11.15 -8.52 23.20
N ARG A 5 10.23 -9.47 23.02
CA ARG A 5 8.93 -9.19 22.39
C ARG A 5 8.14 -8.25 23.30
N THR A 6 7.70 -7.12 22.78
CA THR A 6 6.71 -6.28 23.45
C THR A 6 5.36 -7.00 23.37
N GLU A 7 4.69 -7.21 24.51
CA GLU A 7 3.34 -7.79 24.53
C GLU A 7 2.41 -7.00 23.60
N GLY A 8 1.65 -7.69 22.73
CA GLY A 8 0.73 -7.07 21.77
C GLY A 8 1.28 -6.78 20.37
N SER A 9 2.60 -6.90 20.14
CA SER A 9 3.19 -6.72 18.80
C SER A 9 3.05 -7.99 17.93
N PRO A 10 2.49 -7.91 16.71
CA PRO A 10 2.46 -9.05 15.81
C PRO A 10 3.86 -9.40 15.29
N ASP A 11 4.07 -10.66 14.89
CA ASP A 11 5.35 -11.12 14.35
C ASP A 11 5.81 -10.22 13.20
N GLY A 12 7.03 -9.69 13.31
CA GLY A 12 7.61 -8.80 12.29
C GLY A 12 7.29 -7.32 12.42
N LEU A 13 6.61 -6.88 13.47
CA LEU A 13 6.30 -5.47 13.65
C LEU A 13 6.46 -5.06 15.12
N ASP A 14 7.58 -4.44 15.46
CA ASP A 14 7.79 -3.82 16.77
C ASP A 14 7.00 -2.50 16.84
N LEU A 15 5.87 -2.52 17.55
CA LEU A 15 5.00 -1.36 17.69
C LEU A 15 5.65 -0.24 18.52
N THR A 16 6.58 -0.56 19.43
CA THR A 16 7.28 0.47 20.21
C THR A 16 8.26 1.23 19.34
N ALA A 17 9.02 0.51 18.50
CA ALA A 17 9.94 1.13 17.55
C ALA A 17 9.17 1.96 16.49
N LEU A 18 8.06 1.45 15.97
CA LEU A 18 7.19 2.20 15.07
C LEU A 18 6.63 3.47 15.75
N ASP A 19 6.13 3.37 16.97
CA ASP A 19 5.57 4.48 17.74
C ASP A 19 6.61 5.61 17.93
N CYS A 20 7.85 5.25 18.26
CA CYS A 20 8.98 6.18 18.32
C CYS A 20 9.26 6.85 16.96
N HIS A 21 9.27 6.09 15.86
CA HIS A 21 9.46 6.62 14.50
C HIS A 21 8.36 7.59 14.09
N LEU A 22 7.09 7.28 14.38
CA LEU A 22 5.96 8.16 14.06
C LEU A 22 6.04 9.49 14.83
N ARG A 23 6.45 9.45 16.11
CA ARG A 23 6.74 10.69 16.88
C ARG A 23 7.87 11.49 16.25
N ALA A 24 8.98 10.83 15.90
CA ALA A 24 10.16 11.50 15.34
C ALA A 24 9.89 12.14 13.97
N THR A 25 9.03 11.53 13.16
CA THR A 25 8.63 12.04 11.83
C THR A 25 7.44 12.98 11.86
N GLY A 26 6.86 13.24 13.04
CA GLY A 26 5.74 14.17 13.22
C GLY A 26 4.42 13.66 12.66
N VAL A 27 4.27 12.34 12.46
CA VAL A 27 2.98 11.74 12.06
C VAL A 27 1.99 11.87 13.22
N PRO A 28 0.84 12.56 13.04
CA PRO A 28 -0.17 12.68 14.07
C PRO A 28 -0.72 11.31 14.47
N ARG A 29 -0.87 11.09 15.77
CA ARG A 29 -1.42 9.86 16.34
C ARG A 29 -1.87 10.08 17.78
N ASP A 30 -2.81 9.27 18.23
CA ASP A 30 -3.43 9.34 19.55
C ASP A 30 -3.62 7.95 20.17
N GLY A 31 -3.21 7.81 21.43
CA GLY A 31 -3.27 6.54 22.15
C GLY A 31 -2.19 5.52 21.77
N GLU A 32 -2.46 4.26 22.10
CA GLU A 32 -1.57 3.11 21.88
C GLU A 32 -1.74 2.53 20.47
N LEU A 33 -0.62 2.19 19.83
CA LEU A 33 -0.66 1.50 18.54
C LEU A 33 -1.11 0.05 18.69
N ARG A 34 -1.96 -0.38 17.78
CA ARG A 34 -2.43 -1.76 17.61
C ARG A 34 -2.19 -2.19 16.18
N ALA A 35 -1.91 -3.46 15.95
CA ALA A 35 -1.74 -3.97 14.60
C ALA A 35 -2.27 -5.39 14.40
N GLU A 36 -2.79 -5.62 13.19
CA GLU A 36 -3.29 -6.91 12.73
C GLU A 36 -2.66 -7.25 11.39
N LEU A 37 -2.23 -8.51 11.21
CA LEU A 37 -1.71 -8.97 9.92
C LEU A 37 -2.85 -9.14 8.92
N ILE A 38 -2.76 -8.45 7.78
CA ILE A 38 -3.65 -8.66 6.64
C ILE A 38 -3.17 -9.90 5.87
N THR A 39 -3.93 -10.97 5.96
CA THR A 39 -3.62 -12.24 5.29
C THR A 39 -4.01 -12.22 3.81
N GLY A 40 -3.31 -13.00 2.97
CA GLY A 40 -3.62 -13.17 1.54
C GLY A 40 -2.59 -12.59 0.55
N GLY A 41 -1.60 -11.83 1.01
CA GLY A 41 -0.44 -11.41 0.20
C GLY A 41 0.68 -12.46 0.22
N ARG A 42 1.31 -12.75 -0.93
CA ARG A 42 2.33 -13.83 -1.04
C ARG A 42 3.79 -13.35 -1.08
N SER A 43 4.04 -12.04 -1.10
CA SER A 43 5.40 -11.51 -1.31
C SER A 43 5.90 -10.53 -0.24
N ASN A 44 5.00 -9.75 0.38
CA ASN A 44 5.32 -8.78 1.44
C ASN A 44 4.31 -8.92 2.57
N LEU A 45 4.75 -8.70 3.81
CA LEU A 45 3.86 -8.65 4.97
C LEU A 45 3.14 -7.31 4.97
N THR A 46 1.84 -7.36 5.20
CA THR A 46 0.97 -6.18 5.22
C THR A 46 0.20 -6.17 6.53
N TYR A 47 0.25 -5.06 7.26
CA TYR A 47 -0.38 -4.90 8.56
C TYR A 47 -1.39 -3.76 8.49
N LEU A 48 -2.57 -3.97 9.05
CA LEU A 48 -3.44 -2.88 9.46
C LEU A 48 -2.89 -2.36 10.79
N VAL A 49 -2.40 -1.13 10.81
CA VAL A 49 -1.96 -0.44 12.02
C VAL A 49 -3.04 0.57 12.39
N SER A 50 -3.36 0.69 13.66
CA SER A 50 -4.36 1.65 14.14
C SER A 50 -3.97 2.21 15.49
N ASP A 51 -4.44 3.42 15.75
CA ASP A 51 -4.46 4.02 17.07
C ASP A 51 -5.93 4.33 17.45
N ASP A 52 -6.18 5.21 18.42
CA ASP A 52 -7.55 5.52 18.88
C ASP A 52 -8.36 6.35 17.87
N THR A 53 -7.72 6.97 16.88
CA THR A 53 -8.34 7.93 15.93
C THR A 53 -8.06 7.62 14.45
N SER A 54 -7.02 6.85 14.17
CA SER A 54 -6.38 6.72 12.86
C SER A 54 -6.14 5.26 12.49
N LYS A 55 -6.11 4.99 11.18
CA LYS A 55 -5.80 3.69 10.61
C LYS A 55 -4.84 3.84 9.43
N TRP A 56 -3.88 2.94 9.36
CA TRP A 56 -2.84 2.91 8.35
C TRP A 56 -2.60 1.49 7.85
N VAL A 57 -2.04 1.39 6.65
CA VAL A 57 -1.54 0.13 6.10
C VAL A 57 -0.03 0.22 6.05
N LEU A 58 0.65 -0.67 6.79
CA LEU A 58 2.09 -0.81 6.77
C LEU A 58 2.48 -2.04 5.95
N ARG A 59 3.46 -1.88 5.06
CA ARG A 59 4.01 -2.98 4.25
C ARG A 59 5.51 -3.08 4.47
N ARG A 60 6.00 -4.31 4.60
CA ARG A 60 7.43 -4.64 4.72
C ARG A 60 7.77 -5.97 4.04
N PRO A 61 9.06 -6.25 3.75
CA PRO A 61 9.50 -7.56 3.28
C PRO A 61 9.17 -8.69 4.28
N PRO A 62 9.15 -9.96 3.81
CA PRO A 62 9.03 -11.13 4.66
C PRO A 62 10.12 -11.19 5.75
N LEU A 63 9.87 -11.92 6.83
CA LEU A 63 10.81 -12.04 7.96
C LEU A 63 12.09 -12.79 7.60
N HIS A 64 12.04 -13.65 6.59
CA HIS A 64 13.15 -14.50 6.16
C HIS A 64 13.29 -14.41 4.64
N GLY A 65 14.53 -14.46 4.16
CA GLY A 65 14.82 -14.39 2.73
C GLY A 65 14.56 -13.00 2.17
N LEU A 66 15.28 -12.00 2.69
CA LEU A 66 15.31 -10.67 2.10
C LEU A 66 15.71 -10.81 0.63
N THR A 67 14.77 -10.49 -0.26
CA THR A 67 15.02 -10.45 -1.69
C THR A 67 15.76 -9.15 -2.03
N PRO A 68 16.51 -9.10 -3.15
CA PRO A 68 17.05 -7.85 -3.69
C PRO A 68 15.99 -6.75 -3.88
N SER A 69 14.72 -7.17 -3.97
CA SER A 69 13.53 -6.34 -4.08
C SER A 69 13.10 -5.67 -2.76
N ALA A 70 13.90 -5.72 -1.68
CA ALA A 70 13.62 -4.97 -0.45
C ALA A 70 13.53 -3.44 -0.70
N HIS A 71 14.23 -2.94 -1.72
CA HIS A 71 14.08 -1.56 -2.21
C HIS A 71 12.69 -1.27 -2.80
N ASP A 72 11.87 -2.28 -3.10
CA ASP A 72 10.53 -2.08 -3.64
C ASP A 72 9.66 -1.31 -2.66
N MET A 73 9.84 -1.43 -1.33
CA MET A 73 9.04 -0.64 -0.37
C MET A 73 9.25 0.86 -0.54
N VAL A 74 10.52 1.27 -0.72
CA VAL A 74 10.86 2.68 -0.97
C VAL A 74 10.33 3.09 -2.34
N ARG A 75 10.51 2.26 -3.38
CA ARG A 75 10.00 2.56 -4.73
C ARG A 75 8.48 2.70 -4.76
N GLU A 76 7.75 1.81 -4.09
CA GLU A 76 6.29 1.87 -3.95
C GLU A 76 5.87 3.17 -3.24
N TYR A 77 6.52 3.50 -2.12
CA TYR A 77 6.24 4.75 -1.40
C TYR A 77 6.50 5.97 -2.28
N THR A 78 7.61 6.01 -3.01
CA THR A 78 7.96 7.12 -3.90
C THR A 78 6.88 7.35 -4.96
N VAL A 79 6.37 6.29 -5.61
CA VAL A 79 5.29 6.43 -6.61
C VAL A 79 3.99 6.91 -5.97
N VAL A 80 3.59 6.33 -4.84
CA VAL A 80 2.35 6.73 -4.16
C VAL A 80 2.43 8.18 -3.68
N ALA A 81 3.57 8.60 -3.13
CA ALA A 81 3.78 9.98 -2.70
C ALA A 81 3.76 10.96 -3.88
N ALA A 82 4.40 10.61 -5.00
CA ALA A 82 4.41 11.43 -6.21
C ALA A 82 3.02 11.60 -6.84
N LEU A 83 2.18 10.57 -6.79
CA LEU A 83 0.84 10.60 -7.37
C LEU A 83 -0.21 11.29 -6.49
N ALA A 84 0.11 11.64 -5.24
CA ALA A 84 -0.86 12.11 -4.25
C ALA A 84 -1.67 13.34 -4.66
N ASP A 85 -1.08 14.23 -5.47
CA ASP A 85 -1.72 15.47 -5.94
C ASP A 85 -2.19 15.38 -7.41
N THR A 86 -2.25 14.18 -7.98
CA THR A 86 -2.72 13.93 -9.36
C THR A 86 -4.20 13.51 -9.41
N SER A 87 -4.73 13.27 -10.61
CA SER A 87 -6.06 12.66 -10.78
C SER A 87 -6.09 11.16 -10.43
N VAL A 88 -4.94 10.52 -10.26
CA VAL A 88 -4.86 9.09 -9.94
C VAL A 88 -5.20 8.87 -8.46
N PRO A 89 -6.28 8.14 -8.13
CA PRO A 89 -6.64 7.90 -6.74
C PRO A 89 -5.63 6.95 -6.09
N VAL A 90 -4.83 7.49 -5.18
CA VAL A 90 -3.89 6.75 -4.34
C VAL A 90 -4.15 7.04 -2.86
N ALA A 91 -3.80 6.09 -1.98
CA ALA A 91 -3.78 6.36 -0.56
C ALA A 91 -2.70 7.40 -0.25
N ARG A 92 -2.95 8.31 0.70
CA ARG A 92 -1.94 9.29 1.09
C ARG A 92 -0.74 8.58 1.71
N ALA A 93 0.45 8.91 1.24
CA ALA A 93 1.71 8.47 1.81
C ALA A 93 1.89 9.05 3.22
N VAL A 94 2.24 8.21 4.20
CA VAL A 94 2.37 8.63 5.61
C VAL A 94 3.82 8.67 6.03
N THR A 95 4.53 7.55 5.93
CA THR A 95 5.96 7.50 6.25
C THR A 95 6.65 6.31 5.58
N VAL A 96 7.97 6.35 5.52
CA VAL A 96 8.84 5.30 4.98
C VAL A 96 10.06 5.15 5.86
N GLY A 97 10.49 3.90 6.10
CA GLY A 97 11.83 3.58 6.60
C GLY A 97 12.61 2.91 5.48
N SER A 98 13.71 3.52 5.03
CA SER A 98 14.48 3.05 3.87
C SER A 98 15.52 1.98 4.19
N ASP A 99 15.79 1.74 5.47
CA ASP A 99 16.78 0.79 5.97
C ASP A 99 16.20 -0.08 7.10
N ASP A 100 17.06 -0.81 7.80
CA ASP A 100 16.70 -1.72 8.88
C ASP A 100 16.69 -1.07 10.28
N SER A 101 16.95 0.24 10.40
CA SER A 101 17.16 0.91 11.68
C SER A 101 15.93 0.96 12.59
N VAL A 102 14.72 0.97 12.02
CA VAL A 102 13.47 1.09 12.77
C VAL A 102 12.85 -0.28 13.06
N LEU A 103 12.58 -1.07 12.02
CA LEU A 103 11.83 -2.34 12.12
C LEU A 103 12.64 -3.58 11.73
N GLY A 104 13.97 -3.43 11.63
CA GLY A 104 14.86 -4.49 11.14
C GLY A 104 14.70 -4.81 9.65
N ALA A 105 13.95 -3.98 8.91
CA ALA A 105 13.77 -4.04 7.46
C ALA A 105 13.15 -2.73 6.96
N PRO A 106 13.31 -2.39 5.66
CA PRO A 106 12.61 -1.27 5.07
C PRO A 106 11.10 -1.50 5.11
N PHE A 107 10.34 -0.41 5.21
CA PHE A 107 8.89 -0.44 5.25
C PHE A 107 8.30 0.84 4.65
N GLN A 108 7.05 0.76 4.22
CA GLN A 108 6.24 1.92 3.84
C GLN A 108 4.91 1.87 4.57
N MET A 109 4.36 3.06 4.86
CA MET A 109 3.05 3.21 5.47
C MET A 109 2.24 4.27 4.74
N VAL A 110 0.98 3.91 4.45
CA VAL A 110 -0.02 4.78 3.81
C VAL A 110 -1.29 4.82 4.65
N GLU A 111 -2.17 5.78 4.38
CA GLU A 111 -3.50 5.81 4.98
C GLU A 111 -4.32 4.55 4.64
N TYR A 112 -5.13 4.10 5.60
CA TYR A 112 -6.11 3.06 5.35
C TYR A 112 -7.32 3.64 4.62
N ILE A 113 -7.62 3.12 3.42
CA ILE A 113 -8.81 3.49 2.66
C ILE A 113 -9.89 2.42 2.87
N PRO A 114 -11.00 2.73 3.56
CA PRO A 114 -12.11 1.79 3.70
C PRO A 114 -12.74 1.55 2.32
N GLY A 115 -12.83 0.29 1.91
CA GLY A 115 -13.35 -0.05 0.61
C GLY A 115 -13.47 -1.55 0.37
N ARG A 116 -13.97 -1.91 -0.81
CA ARG A 116 -14.10 -3.30 -1.25
C ARG A 116 -13.03 -3.61 -2.30
N VAL A 117 -12.37 -4.75 -2.15
CA VAL A 117 -11.41 -5.25 -3.14
C VAL A 117 -12.11 -6.28 -4.02
N VAL A 118 -12.34 -5.95 -5.28
CA VAL A 118 -12.95 -6.85 -6.27
C VAL A 118 -11.85 -7.71 -6.90
N ARG A 119 -11.84 -9.02 -6.63
CA ARG A 119 -10.83 -9.96 -7.16
C ARG A 119 -11.40 -10.98 -8.13
N SER A 120 -12.70 -11.18 -8.09
CA SER A 120 -13.40 -12.20 -8.85
C SER A 120 -14.73 -11.68 -9.39
N ARG A 121 -15.27 -12.39 -10.38
CA ARG A 121 -16.64 -12.19 -10.87
C ARG A 121 -17.64 -12.19 -9.70
N ARG A 122 -17.48 -13.11 -8.75
CA ARG A 122 -18.37 -13.21 -7.59
C ARG A 122 -18.35 -11.92 -6.76
N ASP A 123 -17.17 -11.34 -6.51
CA ASP A 123 -17.06 -10.10 -5.75
C ASP A 123 -17.75 -8.92 -6.46
N LEU A 124 -17.62 -8.88 -7.79
CA LEU A 124 -18.25 -7.86 -8.63
C LEU A 124 -19.79 -8.01 -8.66
N GLU A 125 -20.29 -9.23 -8.78
CA GLU A 125 -21.72 -9.53 -8.72
C GLU A 125 -22.30 -9.25 -7.32
N ALA A 126 -21.55 -9.52 -6.26
CA ALA A 126 -21.93 -9.18 -4.89
C ALA A 126 -22.02 -7.66 -4.68
N LEU A 127 -21.11 -6.89 -5.28
CA LEU A 127 -21.18 -5.43 -5.30
C LEU A 127 -22.43 -4.93 -6.05
N ALA A 128 -22.81 -5.63 -7.11
CA ALA A 128 -23.99 -5.37 -7.93
C ALA A 128 -25.30 -5.98 -7.38
N GLY A 129 -25.35 -6.29 -6.08
CA GLY A 129 -26.60 -6.67 -5.39
C GLY A 129 -26.94 -8.17 -5.38
N ARG A 130 -26.14 -9.05 -5.99
CA ARG A 130 -26.43 -10.51 -6.03
C ARG A 130 -26.63 -11.12 -4.63
N ASP A 131 -25.82 -10.72 -3.65
CA ASP A 131 -25.92 -11.26 -2.28
C ASP A 131 -27.21 -10.82 -1.55
N ALA A 132 -27.90 -9.78 -2.04
CA ALA A 132 -29.20 -9.36 -1.54
C ALA A 132 -30.37 -10.19 -2.13
N GLY A 133 -30.09 -11.21 -2.94
CA GLY A 133 -31.08 -12.10 -3.54
C GLY A 133 -31.80 -11.53 -4.76
N GLY A 134 -31.37 -10.37 -5.25
CA GLY A 134 -31.87 -9.75 -6.48
C GLY A 134 -31.08 -10.12 -7.72
N ASP A 135 -31.55 -9.65 -8.88
CA ASP A 135 -30.79 -9.68 -10.12
C ASP A 135 -29.55 -8.79 -10.03
N VAL A 136 -28.51 -9.13 -10.80
CA VAL A 136 -27.28 -8.34 -10.87
C VAL A 136 -27.57 -7.00 -11.55
N ASP A 137 -27.26 -5.90 -10.87
CA ASP A 137 -27.29 -4.56 -11.44
C ASP A 137 -26.13 -4.38 -12.42
N VAL A 138 -26.43 -4.43 -13.71
CA VAL A 138 -25.44 -4.28 -14.79
C VAL A 138 -24.86 -2.87 -14.86
N ASP A 139 -25.57 -1.84 -14.39
CA ASP A 139 -25.08 -0.46 -14.41
C ASP A 139 -23.98 -0.27 -13.34
N VAL A 140 -24.10 -0.96 -12.19
CA VAL A 140 -23.03 -1.00 -11.17
C VAL A 140 -21.76 -1.65 -11.75
N ILE A 141 -21.91 -2.74 -12.50
CA ILE A 141 -20.79 -3.42 -13.16
C ILE A 141 -20.14 -2.50 -14.19
N ALA A 142 -20.94 -1.87 -15.06
CA ALA A 142 -20.45 -0.94 -16.07
C ALA A 142 -19.67 0.21 -15.44
N GLY A 143 -20.21 0.84 -14.40
CA GLY A 143 -19.54 1.93 -13.68
C GLY A 143 -18.21 1.52 -13.04
N CYS A 144 -18.09 0.29 -12.53
CA CYS A 144 -16.81 -0.22 -12.02
C CYS A 144 -15.76 -0.37 -13.13
N VAL A 145 -16.15 -0.90 -14.28
CA VAL A 145 -15.25 -1.09 -15.43
C VAL A 145 -14.82 0.25 -16.02
N GLU A 146 -15.76 1.18 -16.19
CA GLU A 146 -15.49 2.54 -16.67
C GLU A 146 -14.54 3.27 -15.73
N SER A 147 -14.75 3.17 -14.41
CA SER A 147 -13.87 3.79 -13.41
C SER A 147 -12.46 3.20 -13.46
N LEU A 148 -12.32 1.87 -13.60
CA LEU A 148 -11.01 1.23 -13.77
C LEU A 148 -10.28 1.75 -15.02
N ILE A 149 -10.97 1.81 -16.17
CA ILE A 149 -10.39 2.30 -17.42
C ILE A 149 -9.98 3.77 -17.29
N ARG A 150 -10.84 4.60 -16.69
CA ARG A 150 -10.57 6.01 -16.46
C ARG A 150 -9.32 6.21 -15.59
N VAL A 151 -9.19 5.49 -14.47
CA VAL A 151 -8.00 5.57 -13.61
C VAL A 151 -6.72 5.12 -14.34
N LEU A 152 -6.80 4.09 -15.18
CA LEU A 152 -5.65 3.68 -16.00
C LEU A 152 -5.28 4.74 -17.06
N ALA A 153 -6.28 5.38 -17.67
CA ALA A 153 -6.06 6.48 -18.59
C ALA A 153 -5.42 7.68 -17.87
N ASP A 154 -5.97 8.09 -16.73
CA ASP A 154 -5.45 9.16 -15.88
C ASP A 154 -3.97 8.88 -15.52
N LEU A 155 -3.65 7.65 -15.11
CA LEU A 155 -2.26 7.24 -14.82
C LEU A 155 -1.34 7.36 -16.03
N HIS A 156 -1.80 7.00 -17.23
CA HIS A 156 -1.00 7.12 -18.45
C HIS A 156 -0.83 8.57 -18.93
N THR A 157 -1.60 9.53 -18.39
CA THR A 157 -1.41 10.95 -18.68
C THR A 157 -0.47 11.65 -17.69
N VAL A 158 -0.01 10.97 -16.64
CA VAL A 158 0.95 11.54 -15.70
C VAL A 158 2.31 11.66 -16.37
N GLU A 159 2.80 12.89 -16.48
CA GLU A 159 4.17 13.19 -16.91
C GLU A 159 5.13 12.92 -15.73
N PRO A 160 6.02 11.90 -15.80
CA PRO A 160 6.87 11.50 -14.67
C PRO A 160 7.72 12.65 -14.11
N ASP A 161 8.33 13.45 -14.99
CA ASP A 161 9.16 14.59 -14.59
C ASP A 161 8.38 15.63 -13.78
N ALA A 162 7.11 15.84 -14.11
CA ALA A 162 6.25 16.82 -13.45
C ALA A 162 5.87 16.41 -12.01
N VAL A 163 5.96 15.12 -11.70
CA VAL A 163 5.67 14.55 -10.37
C VAL A 163 6.93 14.08 -9.63
N GLY A 164 8.13 14.41 -10.14
CA GLY A 164 9.40 14.05 -9.51
C GLY A 164 9.79 12.58 -9.66
N LEU A 165 9.40 11.94 -10.76
CA LEU A 165 9.71 10.56 -11.12
C LEU A 165 10.62 10.44 -12.37
N ASP A 166 11.34 11.51 -12.71
CA ASP A 166 12.27 11.61 -13.86
C ASP A 166 13.32 10.48 -13.86
N ASP A 167 13.91 10.19 -12.70
CA ASP A 167 14.93 9.14 -12.54
C ASP A 167 14.35 7.79 -12.04
N PHE A 168 13.02 7.66 -11.97
CA PHE A 168 12.39 6.47 -11.36
C PHE A 168 12.58 5.18 -12.17
N GLY A 169 12.74 5.32 -13.49
CA GLY A 169 12.81 4.24 -14.46
C GLY A 169 13.82 4.48 -15.59
N LYS A 170 13.80 3.60 -16.59
CA LYS A 170 14.65 3.73 -17.80
C LYS A 170 13.77 3.74 -19.04
N PRO A 171 13.20 4.88 -19.45
CA PRO A 171 12.23 4.91 -20.56
C PRO A 171 12.85 4.53 -21.90
N SER A 172 14.08 4.98 -22.19
CA SER A 172 14.78 4.69 -23.44
C SER A 172 14.98 3.19 -23.67
N GLY A 173 14.64 2.70 -24.87
CA GLY A 173 14.82 1.29 -25.25
C GLY A 173 13.91 0.31 -24.50
N TYR A 174 12.80 0.78 -23.89
CA TYR A 174 11.87 -0.09 -23.17
C TYR A 174 11.31 -1.22 -24.04
N LEU A 175 10.79 -0.90 -25.23
CA LEU A 175 10.20 -1.88 -26.14
C LEU A 175 11.23 -2.96 -26.56
N GLU A 176 12.46 -2.55 -26.87
CA GLU A 176 13.54 -3.47 -27.25
C GLU A 176 13.91 -4.45 -26.13
N ARG A 177 13.76 -4.05 -24.86
CA ARG A 177 13.98 -4.93 -23.71
C ARG A 177 12.82 -5.88 -23.44
N GLN A 178 11.58 -5.51 -23.77
CA GLN A 178 10.39 -6.31 -23.45
C GLN A 178 10.06 -7.37 -24.52
N VAL A 179 10.45 -7.14 -25.77
CA VAL A 179 10.08 -8.00 -26.92
C VAL A 179 11.19 -9.02 -27.26
N ARG A 180 12.20 -9.18 -26.41
CA ARG A 180 13.24 -10.22 -26.53
C ARG A 180 12.83 -11.53 -25.90
#